data_AF-A0A5C3NSH9-F1
#
_entry.id   AF-A0A5C3NSH9-F1
#
_cell.length_a   1.000
_cell.length_b   1.000
_cell.length_c   1.000
_cell.angle_alpha   90.00
_cell.angle_beta   90.00
_cell.angle_gamma   90.00
#
_symmetry.space_group_name_H-M   'P 1'
#
loop_
_entity.id
_entity.type
_entity.pdbx_description
1 polymer ?
#
loop_
_entity_poly.entity_id
_entity_poly.type
_entity_poly.pdbx_seq_one_letter_code
_entity_poly.pdbx_strand_id
1 'polypeptide(L)'
;AGADDDLLQYVATTFPALAHLELHRYRADRDEEVDHIHIARLLTAAPSLRTVRLKLDFRGDHGPYGGMYAVRKAWWGRLKELLGWDIVEVLKYCPLLDCVEILYHGDPTATWVEFHPPRCAEPCFVLSYDKDHRYVTRTFRVPPHGF
;
A
#
# COMPACT_ATOMS: atom_id res chain seq x y z
N ALA A 1 -0.94 0.11 -23.20
CA ALA A 1 0.02 -0.02 -22.09
C ALA A 1 1.05 1.09 -22.25
N GLY A 2 1.26 1.88 -21.20
CA GLY A 2 2.24 2.98 -21.18
C GLY A 2 3.59 2.52 -20.62
N ALA A 3 4.62 3.39 -20.67
CA ALA A 3 5.97 3.06 -20.17
C ALA A 3 5.99 2.65 -18.69
N ASP A 4 5.09 3.20 -17.87
CA ASP A 4 4.95 2.85 -16.45
C ASP A 4 4.42 1.41 -16.26
N ASP A 5 3.51 0.96 -17.13
CA ASP A 5 2.99 -0.42 -17.10
C ASP A 5 4.10 -1.43 -17.40
N ASP A 6 4.89 -1.15 -18.44
CA ASP A 6 5.97 -2.04 -18.88
C ASP A 6 7.05 -2.16 -17.80
N LEU A 7 7.40 -1.06 -17.14
CA LEU A 7 8.34 -1.06 -16.01
C LEU A 7 7.80 -1.86 -14.83
N LEU A 8 6.54 -1.62 -14.44
CA LEU A 8 5.94 -2.33 -13.31
C LEU A 8 5.82 -3.83 -13.58
N GLN A 9 5.41 -4.20 -14.80
CA GLN A 9 5.33 -5.59 -15.24
C GLN A 9 6.71 -6.25 -15.25
N TYR A 10 7.75 -5.54 -15.71
CA TYR A 10 9.13 -6.02 -15.67
C TYR A 10 9.60 -6.27 -14.24
N VAL A 11 9.38 -5.31 -13.31
CA VAL A 11 9.73 -5.48 -11.90
C VAL A 11 9.01 -6.68 -11.28
N ALA A 12 7.71 -6.83 -11.52
CA ALA A 12 6.92 -7.91 -10.95
C ALA A 12 7.35 -9.30 -11.45
N THR A 13 7.90 -9.40 -12.66
CA THR A 13 8.26 -10.68 -13.28
C THR A 13 9.73 -11.03 -13.21
N THR A 14 10.62 -10.04 -13.12
CA THR A 14 12.08 -10.24 -13.17
C THR A 14 12.67 -10.62 -11.82
N PHE A 15 12.04 -10.20 -10.72
CA PHE A 15 12.56 -10.39 -9.37
C PHE A 15 11.72 -11.44 -8.62
N PRO A 16 11.98 -12.75 -8.80
CA PRO A 16 11.17 -13.81 -8.19
C PRO A 16 11.22 -13.82 -6.67
N ALA A 17 12.22 -13.17 -6.05
CA ALA A 17 12.36 -13.04 -4.60
C ALA A 17 11.92 -11.66 -4.07
N LEU A 18 11.23 -10.84 -4.89
CA LEU A 18 10.77 -9.52 -4.49
C LEU A 18 9.74 -9.65 -3.36
N ALA A 19 10.17 -9.38 -2.13
CA ALA A 19 9.34 -9.46 -0.94
C ALA A 19 8.68 -8.12 -0.59
N HIS A 20 9.35 -6.99 -0.88
CA HIS A 20 8.88 -5.67 -0.50
C HIS A 20 8.95 -4.75 -1.71
N LEU A 21 7.83 -4.09 -2.01
CA LEU A 21 7.74 -3.10 -3.06
C LEU A 21 7.14 -1.81 -2.51
N GLU A 22 7.80 -0.70 -2.80
CA GLU A 22 7.26 0.64 -2.57
C GLU A 22 7.14 1.35 -3.92
N LEU A 23 5.92 1.77 -4.27
CA LEU A 23 5.59 2.44 -5.52
C LEU A 23 5.08 3.85 -5.26
N HIS A 24 5.70 4.82 -5.91
CA HIS A 24 5.28 6.22 -5.91
C HIS A 24 4.84 6.56 -7.33
N ARG A 25 3.54 6.78 -7.55
CA ARG A 25 2.98 7.19 -8.83
C ARG A 25 2.23 8.50 -8.68
N TYR A 26 2.68 9.50 -9.42
CA TYR A 26 2.09 10.83 -9.49
C TYR A 26 1.34 10.99 -10.80
N ARG A 27 0.25 11.75 -10.81
CA ARG A 27 -0.40 12.11 -12.06
C ARG A 27 0.53 12.99 -12.91
N ALA A 28 0.54 12.78 -14.21
CA ALA A 28 1.22 13.60 -15.21
C ALA A 28 0.54 14.96 -15.38
N ASP A 29 -0.78 15.01 -15.20
CA ASP A 29 -1.58 16.23 -15.19
C ASP A 29 -2.72 16.16 -14.15
N ARG A 30 -3.54 17.21 -14.04
CA ARG A 30 -4.57 17.28 -12.99
C ARG A 30 -5.75 16.33 -13.21
N ASP A 31 -5.98 15.94 -14.46
CA ASP A 31 -7.16 15.19 -14.89
C ASP A 31 -6.87 13.69 -15.03
N GLU A 32 -5.60 13.27 -15.05
CA GLU A 32 -5.22 11.86 -15.03
C GLU A 32 -5.82 11.13 -13.81
N GLU A 33 -6.38 9.95 -14.05
CA GLU A 33 -6.84 9.04 -13.01
C GLU A 33 -5.85 7.88 -12.87
N VAL A 34 -5.21 7.77 -11.71
CA VAL A 34 -4.31 6.64 -11.43
C VAL A 34 -5.16 5.39 -11.17
N ASP A 35 -5.12 4.44 -12.10
CA ASP A 35 -5.84 3.16 -11.99
C ASP A 35 -5.13 2.19 -11.03
N HIS A 36 -5.45 2.35 -9.74
CA HIS A 36 -4.90 1.54 -8.65
C HIS A 36 -5.28 0.05 -8.75
N ILE A 37 -6.41 -0.29 -9.38
CA ILE A 37 -6.82 -1.69 -9.60
C ILE A 37 -5.92 -2.33 -10.66
N HIS A 38 -5.65 -1.61 -11.76
CA HIS A 38 -4.73 -2.09 -12.79
C HIS A 38 -3.31 -2.27 -12.23
N ILE A 39 -2.81 -1.31 -11.45
CA ILE A 39 -1.53 -1.43 -10.74
C ILE A 39 -1.51 -2.70 -9.86
N ALA A 40 -2.54 -2.90 -9.03
CA ALA A 40 -2.64 -4.08 -8.17
C ALA A 40 -2.64 -5.39 -8.97
N ARG A 41 -3.30 -5.43 -10.13
CA ARG A 41 -3.32 -6.60 -11.02
C ARG A 41 -1.93 -6.91 -11.57
N LEU A 42 -1.17 -5.92 -12.03
CA LEU A 42 0.20 -6.13 -12.52
C LEU A 42 1.09 -6.72 -11.42
N LEU A 43 0.92 -6.26 -10.18
CA LEU A 43 1.67 -6.75 -9.02
C LEU A 43 1.37 -8.21 -8.63
N THR A 44 0.24 -8.78 -9.07
CA THR A 44 -0.05 -10.20 -8.82
C THR A 44 0.95 -11.15 -9.49
N ALA A 45 1.71 -10.66 -10.48
CA ALA A 45 2.76 -11.43 -11.13
C ALA A 45 3.99 -11.70 -10.22
N ALA A 46 4.08 -11.06 -9.05
CA ALA A 46 5.14 -11.26 -8.07
C ALA A 46 4.64 -12.07 -6.85
N PRO A 47 4.65 -13.42 -6.91
CA PRO A 47 4.03 -14.27 -5.88
C PRO A 47 4.74 -14.21 -4.51
N SER A 48 5.99 -13.74 -4.48
CA SER A 48 6.77 -13.60 -3.25
C SER A 48 6.56 -12.30 -2.49
N LEU A 49 5.72 -11.38 -3.01
CA LEU A 49 5.41 -10.13 -2.34
C LEU A 49 4.78 -10.39 -0.97
N ARG A 50 5.36 -9.75 0.03
CA ARG A 50 4.93 -9.70 1.44
C ARG A 50 4.34 -8.35 1.78
N THR A 51 5.00 -7.27 1.36
CA THR A 51 4.57 -5.90 1.64
C THR A 51 4.51 -5.09 0.35
N VAL A 52 3.40 -4.41 0.14
CA VAL A 52 3.22 -3.47 -0.97
C VAL A 52 2.86 -2.11 -0.40
N ARG A 53 3.75 -1.12 -0.56
CA ARG A 53 3.55 0.27 -0.12
C ARG A 53 3.22 1.14 -1.31
N LEU A 54 2.07 1.82 -1.27
CA LEU A 54 1.53 2.60 -2.37
C LEU A 54 1.37 4.07 -1.97
N LYS A 55 2.15 4.93 -2.61
CA LYS A 55 1.89 6.37 -2.67
C LYS A 55 1.37 6.68 -4.07
N LEU A 56 0.05 6.64 -4.22
CA LEU A 56 -0.64 6.96 -5.46
C LEU A 56 -1.30 8.33 -5.32
N ASP A 57 -1.19 9.14 -6.36
CA ASP A 57 -1.91 10.41 -6.45
C ASP A 57 -3.37 10.17 -6.86
N PHE A 58 -4.17 9.68 -5.90
CA PHE A 58 -5.56 9.31 -6.11
C PHE A 58 -6.45 10.51 -6.44
N ARG A 59 -7.52 10.26 -7.19
CA ARG A 59 -8.51 11.30 -7.50
C ARG A 59 -9.23 11.80 -6.24
N GLY A 60 -9.02 13.08 -5.94
CA GLY A 60 -9.57 13.72 -4.75
C GLY A 60 -8.76 13.50 -3.48
N ASP A 61 -7.53 12.97 -3.60
CA ASP A 61 -6.48 13.20 -2.61
C ASP A 61 -6.18 14.70 -2.56
N HIS A 62 -6.15 15.25 -1.35
CA HIS A 62 -5.84 16.66 -1.09
C HIS A 62 -4.33 16.93 -1.06
N GLY A 63 -3.51 15.88 -1.18
CA GLY A 63 -2.05 15.97 -1.18
C GLY A 63 -1.47 16.40 0.17
N PRO A 64 -0.14 16.58 0.26
CA PRO A 64 0.57 16.77 1.53
C PRO A 64 0.21 18.07 2.28
N TYR A 65 -0.43 19.06 1.63
CA TYR A 65 -0.65 20.39 2.22
C TYR A 65 -2.02 21.04 1.90
N GLY A 66 -2.99 20.31 1.32
CA GLY A 66 -4.10 20.95 0.60
C GLY A 66 -5.53 20.80 1.13
N GLY A 67 -5.77 20.15 2.28
CA GLY A 67 -7.13 19.80 2.71
C GLY A 67 -7.64 20.55 3.94
N MET A 68 -8.75 21.29 3.82
CA MET A 68 -9.60 21.60 4.98
C MET A 68 -9.97 20.31 5.73
N TYR A 69 -10.16 20.37 7.05
CA TYR A 69 -10.47 19.20 7.88
C TYR A 69 -11.57 18.29 7.29
N ALA A 70 -12.63 18.89 6.73
CA ALA A 70 -13.73 18.16 6.10
C ALA A 70 -13.28 17.30 4.89
N VAL A 71 -12.40 17.84 4.04
CA VAL A 71 -11.86 17.13 2.88
C VAL A 71 -10.99 15.96 3.33
N ARG A 72 -10.12 16.19 4.33
CA ARG A 72 -9.27 15.14 4.90
C ARG A 72 -10.09 14.02 5.54
N LYS A 73 -11.15 14.37 6.29
CA LYS A 73 -12.06 13.41 6.90
C LYS A 73 -12.81 12.58 5.87
N ALA A 74 -13.28 13.21 4.79
CA ALA A 74 -13.94 12.50 3.69
C ALA A 74 -12.98 11.59 2.93
N TRP A 75 -11.74 12.04 2.68
CA TRP A 75 -10.68 11.23 2.10
C TRP A 75 -10.35 10.02 2.97
N TRP A 76 -10.19 10.25 4.28
CA TRP A 76 -9.95 9.19 5.25
C TRP A 76 -11.04 8.11 5.24
N GLY A 77 -12.32 8.51 5.19
CA GLY A 77 -13.43 7.58 5.06
C GLY A 77 -13.31 6.72 3.80
N ARG A 78 -13.11 7.35 2.63
CA ARG A 78 -12.93 6.63 1.35
C ARG A 78 -11.75 5.67 1.36
N LEU A 79 -10.61 6.10 1.91
CA LEU A 79 -9.41 5.27 2.02
C LEU A 79 -9.68 4.01 2.86
N LYS A 80 -10.28 4.19 4.05
CA LYS A 80 -10.49 3.12 5.03
C LYS A 80 -11.63 2.18 4.64
N GLU A 81 -12.69 2.69 4.03
CA GLU A 81 -13.91 1.93 3.77
C GLU A 81 -13.93 1.26 2.39
N LEU A 82 -13.18 1.80 1.42
CA LEU A 82 -13.24 1.35 0.02
C LEU A 82 -11.84 1.08 -0.55
N LEU A 83 -11.04 2.13 -0.78
CA LEU A 83 -9.85 2.03 -1.64
C LEU A 83 -8.80 1.03 -1.14
N GLY A 84 -8.56 0.97 0.16
CA GLY A 84 -7.63 -0.01 0.72
C GLY A 84 -8.08 -1.45 0.51
N TRP A 85 -9.39 -1.69 0.64
CA TRP A 85 -9.97 -3.03 0.46
C TRP A 85 -10.05 -3.44 -1.00
N ASP A 86 -10.31 -2.51 -1.90
CA ASP A 86 -10.28 -2.73 -3.35
C ASP A 86 -8.91 -3.28 -3.81
N ILE A 87 -7.83 -2.74 -3.28
CA ILE A 87 -6.47 -3.19 -3.59
C ILE A 87 -6.16 -4.54 -2.94
N VAL A 88 -6.54 -4.73 -1.67
CA VAL A 88 -6.36 -6.01 -0.97
C VAL A 88 -7.14 -7.14 -1.64
N GLU A 89 -8.34 -6.87 -2.15
CA GLU A 89 -9.18 -7.86 -2.83
C GLU A 89 -8.53 -8.39 -4.11
N VAL A 90 -7.73 -7.57 -4.78
CA VAL A 90 -6.90 -7.99 -5.93
C VAL A 90 -5.63 -8.70 -5.46
N LEU A 91 -4.89 -8.11 -4.52
CA LEU A 91 -3.59 -8.64 -4.09
C LEU A 91 -3.70 -9.87 -3.19
N LYS A 92 -4.89 -10.24 -2.71
CA LYS A 92 -5.09 -11.46 -1.90
C LYS A 92 -4.63 -12.73 -2.62
N TYR A 93 -4.56 -12.73 -3.95
CA TYR A 93 -4.05 -13.84 -4.75
C TYR A 93 -2.53 -14.02 -4.65
N CYS A 94 -1.79 -13.01 -4.17
CA CYS A 94 -0.39 -13.18 -3.79
C CYS A 94 -0.33 -14.01 -2.50
N PRO A 95 0.23 -15.24 -2.53
CA PRO A 95 0.12 -16.18 -1.41
C PRO A 95 0.88 -15.73 -0.16
N LEU A 96 1.97 -14.97 -0.33
CA LEU A 96 2.83 -14.52 0.76
C LEU A 96 2.51 -13.10 1.25
N LEU A 97 1.49 -12.44 0.69
CA LEU A 97 1.21 -11.05 1.04
C LEU A 97 0.76 -10.97 2.51
N ASP A 98 1.51 -10.19 3.28
CA ASP A 98 1.28 -9.90 4.69
C ASP A 98 0.41 -8.64 4.81
N CYS A 99 0.73 -7.57 4.08
CA CYS A 99 -0.06 -6.32 4.08
C CYS A 99 0.12 -5.45 2.83
N VAL A 100 -0.87 -4.57 2.61
CA VAL A 100 -0.81 -3.42 1.70
C VAL A 100 -0.79 -2.15 2.53
N GLU A 101 0.18 -1.27 2.32
CA GLU A 101 0.26 0.02 2.97
C GLU A 101 -0.07 1.14 1.99
N ILE A 102 -0.95 2.07 2.36
CA ILE A 102 -1.25 3.25 1.55
C ILE A 102 -0.82 4.49 2.30
N LEU A 103 -0.09 5.39 1.62
CA LEU A 103 0.34 6.64 2.23
C LEU A 103 -0.86 7.58 2.39
N TYR A 104 -1.22 7.90 3.62
CA TYR A 104 -2.22 8.90 3.96
C TYR A 104 -1.54 10.20 4.38
N HIS A 105 -1.83 11.29 3.66
CA HIS A 105 -1.38 12.64 3.99
C HIS A 105 -2.25 13.26 5.10
N GLY A 106 -2.01 12.83 6.33
CA GLY A 106 -2.65 13.34 7.55
C GLY A 106 -2.03 14.64 8.08
N ASP A 107 -2.61 15.11 9.19
CA ASP A 107 -2.15 16.26 9.98
C ASP A 107 -1.84 15.72 11.40
N PRO A 108 -0.62 15.88 11.94
CA PRO A 108 0.49 16.73 11.47
C PRO A 108 1.46 16.09 10.46
N THR A 109 1.36 14.79 10.18
CA THR A 109 2.31 14.08 9.30
C THR A 109 1.62 13.06 8.42
N ALA A 110 2.29 12.70 7.32
CA ALA A 110 1.93 11.55 6.50
C ALA A 110 2.18 10.25 7.27
N THR A 111 1.30 9.27 7.07
CA THR A 111 1.26 8.01 7.82
C THR A 111 0.95 6.87 6.86
N TRP A 112 1.63 5.75 7.03
CA TRP A 112 1.33 4.53 6.28
C TRP A 112 0.17 3.79 6.95
N VAL A 113 -0.88 3.54 6.16
CA VAL A 113 -2.10 2.86 6.60
C VAL A 113 -2.03 1.44 6.10
N GLU A 114 -1.89 0.49 7.02
CA GLU A 114 -1.78 -0.94 6.69
C GLU A 114 -3.17 -1.56 6.55
N PHE A 115 -3.36 -2.35 5.49
CA PHE A 115 -4.50 -3.20 5.24
C PHE A 115 -4.01 -4.64 5.12
N HIS A 116 -4.55 -5.53 5.93
CA HIS A 116 -4.12 -6.92 5.99
C HIS A 116 -5.16 -7.81 5.29
N PRO A 117 -4.75 -8.75 4.42
CA PRO A 117 -5.65 -9.72 3.82
C PRO A 117 -6.40 -10.54 4.87
N PRO A 118 -7.61 -11.08 4.58
CA PRO A 118 -8.43 -11.80 5.57
C PRO A 118 -7.76 -13.01 6.26
N ARG A 119 -6.71 -13.55 5.65
CA ARG A 119 -5.91 -14.66 6.21
C ARG A 119 -4.92 -14.22 7.31
N CYS A 120 -4.60 -12.93 7.37
CA CYS A 120 -3.75 -12.34 8.40
C CYS A 120 -4.64 -11.99 9.60
N ALA A 121 -4.23 -12.39 10.81
CA ALA A 121 -5.03 -12.22 12.03
C ALA A 121 -5.37 -10.74 12.32
N GLU A 122 -6.40 -10.50 13.15
CA GLU A 122 -6.79 -9.15 13.58
C GLU A 122 -5.70 -8.47 14.43
N PRO A 123 -5.48 -7.14 14.32
CA PRO A 123 -6.29 -6.18 13.57
C PRO A 123 -5.95 -6.14 12.07
N CYS A 124 -6.98 -6.16 11.22
CA CYS A 124 -6.80 -6.09 9.76
C CYS A 124 -6.41 -4.69 9.25
N PHE A 125 -6.11 -3.77 10.17
CA PHE A 125 -5.90 -2.36 9.94
C PHE A 125 -4.99 -1.74 10.99
N VAL A 126 -3.86 -1.14 10.59
CA VAL A 126 -2.90 -0.50 11.50
C VAL A 126 -2.51 0.89 10.97
N LEU A 127 -2.59 1.90 11.82
CA LEU A 127 -2.01 3.21 11.58
C LEU A 127 -0.56 3.20 12.07
N SER A 128 0.40 3.02 11.18
CA SER A 128 1.82 3.11 11.53
C SER A 128 2.21 4.58 11.64
N TYR A 129 2.09 5.15 12.84
CA TYR A 129 2.58 6.50 13.12
C TYR A 129 4.10 6.48 13.09
N ASP A 130 4.67 7.04 12.04
CA ASP A 130 6.11 7.03 11.81
C ASP A 130 6.80 8.12 12.65
N LYS A 131 7.00 7.85 13.94
CA LYS A 131 7.97 8.63 14.74
C LYS A 131 9.40 8.10 14.60
N ASP A 132 9.57 6.87 14.07
CA ASP A 132 10.78 6.05 14.20
C ASP A 132 11.44 5.61 12.88
N HIS A 133 11.27 6.35 11.76
CA HIS A 133 12.22 6.27 10.63
C HIS A 133 13.68 6.63 11.00
N ARG A 134 13.97 6.88 12.28
CA ARG A 134 15.28 6.69 12.89
C ARG A 134 15.24 5.46 13.82
N TYR A 135 15.54 4.29 13.24
CA TYR A 135 15.86 3.02 13.91
C TYR A 135 14.68 2.32 14.61
N VAL A 136 14.38 1.08 14.18
CA VAL A 136 14.59 -0.14 14.98
C VAL A 136 14.19 -1.37 14.16
N THR A 137 15.14 -2.29 14.06
CA THR A 137 15.05 -3.66 13.57
C THR A 137 13.94 -4.43 14.32
N ARG A 138 12.91 -4.92 13.63
CA ARG A 138 11.96 -5.89 14.22
C ARG A 138 12.63 -7.24 14.39
N THR A 139 12.84 -7.65 15.64
CA THR A 139 13.23 -9.02 16.02
C THR A 139 12.01 -9.94 15.89
N PHE A 140 12.15 -10.99 15.10
CA PHE A 140 11.19 -12.10 15.06
C PHE A 140 11.30 -12.91 16.36
N ARG A 141 10.19 -13.07 17.09
CA ARG A 141 10.10 -14.01 18.21
C ARG A 141 9.69 -15.36 17.65
N VAL A 142 10.64 -16.28 17.51
CA VAL A 142 10.36 -17.70 17.24
C VAL A 142 9.79 -18.30 18.53
N PRO A 143 8.62 -18.97 18.53
CA PRO A 143 8.18 -19.73 19.68
C PRO A 143 9.07 -20.97 19.85
N PRO A 144 9.47 -21.33 21.08
CA PRO A 144 10.33 -22.48 21.30
C PRO A 144 9.54 -23.76 21.04
N HIS A 145 10.14 -24.65 20.25
CA HIS A 145 9.75 -26.06 20.19
C HIS A 145 9.74 -26.67 21.60
N GLY A 146 8.72 -27.45 21.89
CA GLY A 146 8.68 -28.42 22.99
C GLY A 146 8.19 -29.75 22.43
N PHE A 147 8.98 -30.79 22.70
CA PHE A 147 8.80 -32.19 22.29
C PHE A 147 7.51 -32.83 22.79
#